data_AF-A0A9X9F8G3-F1
#
_entry.id   AF-A0A9X9F8G3-F1
#
_cell.length_a   1.000
_cell.length_b   1.000
_cell.length_c   1.000
_cell.angle_alpha   90.00
_cell.angle_beta   90.00
_cell.angle_gamma   90.00
#
_symmetry.space_group_name_H-M   'P 1'
#
loop_
_entity.id
_entity.type
_entity.pdbx_description
1 polymer ?
#
loop_
_entity_poly.entity_id
_entity_poly.type
_entity_poly.pdbx_seq_one_letter_code
_entity_poly.pdbx_strand_id
1 'polypeptide(L)'
;VVREALKRGTEAIKPGETAKSIDDITRNYITEHEYGQYFGHSTGHGLGLEIHEPLRLSQESKATLQEGMVVTVEPGIYIPNWGGCRIEDDIVITKDGYDVITKSNRELIIIPC
;
A
#
# COMPACT_ATOMS: atom_id res chain seq x y z
N VAL A 1 -0.96 13.54 -1.02
CA VAL A 1 -0.70 12.46 -2.01
C VAL A 1 -0.56 11.10 -1.32
N VAL A 2 0.50 10.83 -0.53
CA VAL A 2 0.74 9.51 0.09
C VAL A 2 -0.48 8.95 0.85
N ARG A 3 -1.07 9.72 1.78
CA ARG A 3 -2.25 9.29 2.56
C ARG A 3 -3.46 8.92 1.70
N GLU A 4 -3.68 9.65 0.61
CA GLU A 4 -4.79 9.38 -0.32
C GLU A 4 -4.48 8.17 -1.22
N ALA A 5 -3.21 7.98 -1.60
CA ALA A 5 -2.75 6.78 -2.30
C ALA A 5 -2.96 5.52 -1.45
N LEU A 6 -2.59 5.55 -0.17
CA LEU A 6 -2.84 4.46 0.80
C LEU A 6 -4.33 4.12 0.85
N LYS A 7 -5.17 5.15 1.03
CA LYS A 7 -6.63 5.00 1.11
C LYS A 7 -7.18 4.32 -0.14
N ARG A 8 -6.80 4.79 -1.33
CA ARG A 8 -7.26 4.23 -2.61
C ARG A 8 -6.82 2.78 -2.82
N GLY A 9 -5.56 2.46 -2.52
CA GLY A 9 -5.06 1.10 -2.58
C GLY A 9 -5.82 0.17 -1.63
N THR A 10 -6.04 0.64 -0.40
CA THR A 10 -6.80 -0.09 0.64
C THR A 10 -8.25 -0.32 0.24
N GLU A 11 -8.96 0.71 -0.22
CA GLU A 11 -10.37 0.63 -0.62
C GLU A 11 -10.61 -0.32 -1.81
N ALA A 12 -9.58 -0.59 -2.61
CA ALA A 12 -9.64 -1.51 -3.73
C ALA A 12 -9.43 -2.99 -3.33
N ILE A 13 -8.99 -3.29 -2.11
CA ILE A 13 -8.72 -4.67 -1.68
C ILE A 13 -10.02 -5.44 -1.49
N LYS A 14 -10.14 -6.56 -2.20
CA LYS A 14 -11.14 -7.60 -1.97
C LYS A 14 -10.69 -8.89 -2.67
N PRO A 15 -11.26 -10.06 -2.31
CA PRO A 15 -11.00 -11.28 -3.04
C PRO A 15 -11.31 -11.16 -4.53
N GLY A 16 -10.46 -11.75 -5.37
CA GLY A 16 -10.59 -11.72 -6.83
C GLY A 16 -9.87 -10.56 -7.52
N GLU A 17 -9.50 -9.51 -6.81
CA GLU A 17 -8.65 -8.46 -7.36
C GLU A 17 -7.21 -8.97 -7.57
N THR A 18 -6.50 -8.36 -8.52
CA THR A 18 -5.11 -8.72 -8.77
C THR A 18 -4.19 -7.88 -7.90
N ALA A 19 -3.09 -8.46 -7.43
CA ALA A 19 -2.07 -7.70 -6.71
C ALA A 19 -1.52 -6.53 -7.53
N LYS A 20 -1.44 -6.70 -8.86
CA LYS A 20 -1.08 -5.65 -9.80
C LYS A 20 -2.09 -4.50 -9.83
N SER A 21 -3.40 -4.78 -9.84
CA SER A 21 -4.43 -3.73 -9.89
C SER A 21 -4.38 -2.83 -8.65
N ILE A 22 -4.05 -3.38 -7.47
CA ILE A 22 -3.84 -2.58 -6.25
C ILE A 22 -2.63 -1.65 -6.38
N ASP A 23 -1.51 -2.15 -6.92
CA ASP A 23 -0.33 -1.32 -7.18
C ASP A 23 -0.61 -0.24 -8.22
N ASP A 24 -1.29 -0.58 -9.31
CA ASP A 24 -1.64 0.37 -10.37
C ASP A 24 -2.52 1.50 -9.82
N ILE A 25 -3.55 1.21 -9.02
CA ILE A 25 -4.43 2.24 -8.42
C ILE A 25 -3.62 3.24 -7.58
N THR A 26 -2.70 2.71 -6.78
CA THR A 26 -1.87 3.49 -5.86
C THR A 26 -0.84 4.31 -6.63
N ARG A 27 -0.12 3.66 -7.55
CA ARG A 27 0.96 4.25 -8.36
C ARG A 27 0.45 5.27 -9.35
N ASN A 28 -0.69 5.02 -10.00
CA ASN A 28 -1.30 5.95 -10.96
C ASN A 28 -1.69 7.24 -10.26
N TYR A 29 -2.33 7.16 -9.08
CA TYR A 29 -2.68 8.36 -8.31
C TYR A 29 -1.44 9.19 -7.94
N ILE A 30 -0.35 8.55 -7.50
CA ILE A 30 0.92 9.25 -7.21
C ILE A 30 1.50 9.90 -8.47
N THR A 31 1.42 9.20 -9.61
CA THR A 31 1.93 9.67 -10.90
C THR A 31 1.13 10.84 -11.46
N GLU A 32 -0.19 10.82 -11.33
CA GLU A 32 -1.10 11.93 -11.69
C GLU A 32 -0.78 13.22 -10.92
N HIS A 33 -0.20 13.08 -9.74
CA HIS A 33 0.27 14.20 -8.92
C HIS A 33 1.75 14.52 -9.13
N GLU A 34 2.33 14.08 -10.25
CA GLU A 34 3.70 14.38 -10.70
C GLU A 34 4.81 13.77 -9.83
N TYR A 35 4.48 12.90 -8.88
CA TYR A 35 5.44 12.25 -7.99
C TYR A 35 5.82 10.82 -8.40
N GLY A 36 5.37 10.33 -9.55
CA GLY A 36 5.54 8.93 -9.98
C GLY A 36 7.01 8.47 -9.99
N GLN A 37 7.92 9.33 -10.44
CA GLN A 37 9.37 9.05 -10.46
C GLN A 37 9.99 8.84 -9.06
N TYR A 38 9.30 9.29 -8.00
CA TYR A 38 9.75 9.21 -6.62
C TYR A 38 9.12 8.03 -5.84
N PHE A 39 8.30 7.20 -6.50
CA PHE A 39 7.71 5.98 -5.93
C PHE A 39 8.37 4.72 -6.51
N GLY A 40 9.56 4.41 -6.00
CA GLY A 40 10.47 3.39 -6.56
C GLY A 40 10.31 1.96 -6.04
N HIS A 41 9.27 1.65 -5.25
CA HIS A 41 9.03 0.32 -4.70
C HIS A 41 7.59 -0.16 -4.96
N SER A 42 7.30 -1.42 -4.65
CA SER A 42 5.96 -1.99 -4.71
C SER A 42 5.02 -1.31 -3.70
N THR A 43 3.73 -1.32 -3.96
CA THR A 43 2.70 -0.82 -3.03
C THR A 43 2.63 -1.60 -1.73
N GLY A 44 3.09 -2.86 -1.70
CA GLY A 44 3.16 -3.64 -0.47
C GLY A 44 3.50 -5.11 -0.70
N HIS A 45 3.39 -5.91 0.35
CA HIS A 45 3.77 -7.33 0.36
C HIS A 45 2.94 -8.15 1.35
N GLY A 46 2.96 -9.46 1.20
CA GLY A 46 2.42 -10.39 2.19
C GLY A 46 3.26 -10.41 3.46
N LEU A 47 2.63 -10.73 4.58
CA LEU A 47 3.30 -10.93 5.87
C LEU A 47 2.60 -12.01 6.69
N GLY A 48 3.36 -12.66 7.57
CA GLY A 48 2.88 -13.75 8.41
C GLY A 48 3.93 -14.18 9.42
N LEU A 49 4.50 -15.37 9.25
CA LEU A 49 5.65 -15.82 10.04
C LEU A 49 6.92 -15.04 9.66
N GLU A 50 7.05 -14.72 8.37
CA GLU A 50 8.08 -13.83 7.86
C GLU A 50 7.50 -12.44 7.63
N ILE A 51 8.35 -11.42 7.80
CA ILE A 51 7.99 -10.04 7.50
C ILE A 51 7.66 -9.83 6.02
N HIS A 52 8.27 -10.63 5.14
CA HIS A 52 8.06 -10.57 3.71
C HIS A 52 7.73 -11.96 3.16
N GLU A 53 6.44 -12.20 2.95
CA GLU A 53 5.92 -13.42 2.34
C GLU A 53 5.32 -13.10 0.95
N PRO A 54 5.17 -14.09 0.06
CA PRO A 54 4.32 -13.93 -1.12
C PRO A 54 2.88 -13.56 -0.70
N LEU A 55 2.15 -12.72 -1.42
CA LEU A 55 2.44 -12.07 -2.70
C LEU A 55 3.06 -10.67 -2.55
N ARG A 56 3.50 -10.07 -3.66
CA ARG A 56 3.83 -8.63 -3.73
C ARG A 56 2.69 -7.88 -4.41
N LEU A 57 2.28 -6.73 -3.86
CA LEU A 57 1.42 -5.77 -4.54
C LEU A 57 2.30 -4.92 -5.46
N SER A 58 2.65 -5.46 -6.63
CA SER A 58 3.59 -4.85 -7.57
C SER A 58 3.15 -4.98 -9.02
N GLN A 59 3.77 -4.20 -9.91
CA GLN A 59 3.46 -4.19 -11.34
C GLN A 59 3.73 -5.54 -12.03
N GLU A 60 4.63 -6.35 -11.48
CA GLU A 60 5.06 -7.65 -11.99
C GLU A 60 4.23 -8.82 -11.44
N SER A 61 3.42 -8.57 -10.41
CA SER A 61 2.68 -9.61 -9.71
C SER A 61 1.54 -10.16 -10.57
N LYS A 62 1.42 -11.50 -10.60
CA LYS A 62 0.33 -12.22 -11.27
C LYS A 62 -0.66 -12.83 -10.28
N ALA A 63 -0.48 -12.56 -8.99
CA ALA A 63 -1.28 -13.15 -7.94
C ALA A 63 -2.67 -12.48 -7.86
N THR A 64 -3.67 -13.30 -7.54
CA THR A 64 -5.01 -12.86 -7.20
C THR A 64 -5.17 -12.89 -5.69
N LEU A 65 -5.76 -11.83 -5.15
CA LEU A 65 -6.07 -11.71 -3.73
C LEU A 65 -7.14 -12.74 -3.33
N GLN A 66 -6.92 -13.40 -2.20
CA GLN A 66 -7.85 -14.39 -1.63
C GLN A 66 -8.18 -14.01 -0.19
N GLU A 67 -9.38 -14.41 0.25
CA GLU A 67 -9.78 -14.31 1.65
C GLU A 67 -8.74 -14.98 2.57
N GLY A 68 -8.43 -14.32 3.69
CA GLY A 68 -7.48 -14.80 4.70
C GLY A 68 -6.02 -14.42 4.42
N MET A 69 -5.69 -13.90 3.25
CA MET A 69 -4.37 -13.30 3.01
C MET A 69 -4.19 -12.05 3.88
N VAL A 70 -2.93 -11.80 4.29
CA VAL A 70 -2.55 -10.59 5.01
C VAL A 70 -1.47 -9.88 4.19
N VAL A 71 -1.68 -8.58 3.94
CA VAL A 71 -0.76 -7.77 3.12
C VAL A 71 -0.54 -6.39 3.76
N THR A 72 0.60 -5.78 3.48
CA THR A 72 0.83 -4.36 3.69
C THR A 72 0.25 -3.55 2.52
N VAL A 73 -0.20 -2.33 2.79
CA VAL A 73 -0.33 -1.27 1.79
C VAL A 73 0.46 -0.09 2.31
N GLU A 74 1.52 0.28 1.59
CA GLU A 74 2.60 1.14 2.11
C GLU A 74 3.18 2.11 1.06
N PRO A 75 2.37 2.87 0.29
CA PRO A 75 2.92 3.80 -0.69
C PRO A 75 3.88 4.81 -0.07
N GLY A 76 4.95 5.12 -0.82
CA GLY A 76 5.98 6.06 -0.39
C GLY A 76 6.43 7.00 -1.51
N ILE A 77 6.74 8.24 -1.15
CA ILE A 77 7.35 9.24 -2.04
C ILE A 77 8.67 9.68 -1.40
N TYR A 78 9.76 9.58 -2.16
CA TYR A 78 11.11 9.93 -1.68
C TYR A 78 11.79 10.87 -2.67
N ILE A 79 11.97 12.12 -2.27
CA ILE A 79 12.57 13.16 -3.10
C ILE A 79 14.03 13.33 -2.66
N PRO A 80 15.01 13.03 -3.54
CA PRO A 80 16.43 13.15 -3.23
C PRO A 80 16.78 14.53 -2.67
N ASN A 81 17.61 14.56 -1.61
CA ASN A 81 18.08 15.78 -0.94
C ASN A 81 16.99 16.64 -0.29
N TRP A 82 15.77 16.14 -0.14
CA TRP A 82 14.67 16.86 0.52
C TRP A 82 14.05 16.06 1.65
N GLY A 83 13.63 14.82 1.38
CA GLY A 83 12.99 13.96 2.37
C GLY A 83 12.06 12.94 1.73
N GLY A 84 11.27 12.26 2.56
CA GLY A 84 10.28 11.31 2.09
C GLY A 84 9.20 11.04 3.11
N CYS A 85 8.11 10.44 2.63
CA CYS A 85 6.97 10.06 3.44
C CYS A 85 6.46 8.70 2.96
N ARG A 86 6.21 7.80 3.90
CA ARG A 86 5.50 6.54 3.71
C ARG A 86 4.47 6.42 4.83
N ILE A 87 3.28 5.95 4.49
CA ILE A 87 2.26 5.54 5.46
C ILE A 87 1.94 4.10 5.10
N GLU A 88 1.89 3.24 6.12
CA GLU A 88 1.78 1.80 5.97
C GLU A 88 0.72 1.26 6.92
N ASP A 89 -0.10 0.37 6.38
CA ASP A 89 -1.10 -0.39 7.13
C ASP A 89 -1.00 -1.88 6.80
N ASP A 90 -1.10 -2.72 7.84
CA ASP A 90 -1.38 -4.15 7.69
C ASP A 90 -2.88 -4.39 7.50
N ILE A 91 -3.21 -5.24 6.53
CA ILE A 91 -4.58 -5.48 6.07
C ILE A 91 -4.84 -6.98 5.95
N VAL A 92 -5.92 -7.43 6.57
CA VAL A 92 -6.47 -8.78 6.40
C VAL A 92 -7.53 -8.73 5.30
N ILE A 93 -7.39 -9.57 4.28
CA ILE A 93 -8.40 -9.70 3.22
C ILE A 93 -9.56 -10.53 3.75
N THR A 94 -10.76 -9.94 3.82
CA THR A 94 -11.97 -10.61 4.29
C THR A 94 -12.78 -11.12 3.11
N LYS A 95 -13.82 -11.94 3.36
CA LYS A 95 -14.68 -12.51 2.33
C LYS A 95 -15.19 -11.51 1.28
N ASP A 96 -15.58 -10.32 1.72
CA ASP A 96 -16.23 -9.31 0.87
C ASP A 96 -15.44 -7.99 0.79
N GLY A 97 -14.18 -7.97 1.27
CA GLY A 97 -13.37 -6.75 1.32
C GLY A 97 -12.09 -6.91 2.12
N TYR A 98 -11.91 -6.05 3.12
CA TYR A 98 -10.69 -5.94 3.92
C TYR A 98 -10.98 -5.51 5.37
N ASP A 99 -10.06 -5.80 6.28
CA ASP A 99 -9.98 -5.22 7.63
C ASP A 99 -8.57 -4.69 7.86
N VAL A 100 -8.46 -3.42 8.23
CA VAL A 100 -7.19 -2.76 8.50
C VAL A 100 -6.84 -2.97 9.96
N ILE A 101 -5.88 -3.84 10.29
CA ILE A 101 -5.59 -4.23 11.68
C ILE A 101 -4.69 -3.23 12.41
N THR A 102 -4.01 -2.35 11.66
CA THR A 102 -3.23 -1.21 12.14
C THR A 102 -4.14 -0.01 12.44
N LYS A 103 -4.19 0.42 13.71
CA LYS A 103 -5.15 1.44 14.18
C LYS A 103 -4.51 2.80 14.49
N SER A 104 -3.21 2.95 14.24
CA SER A 104 -2.49 4.21 14.43
C SER A 104 -3.07 5.33 13.57
N ASN A 105 -2.86 6.58 14.02
CA ASN A 105 -3.25 7.75 13.26
C ASN A 105 -2.44 7.87 11.95
N ARG A 106 -3.10 8.26 10.86
CA ARG A 106 -2.51 8.48 9.53
C ARG A 106 -2.32 9.96 9.19
N GLU A 107 -2.73 10.85 10.10
CA GLU A 107 -2.50 12.28 9.97
C GLU A 107 -1.05 12.64 10.31
N LEU A 108 -0.56 13.73 9.72
CA LEU A 108 0.76 14.28 10.04
C LEU A 108 0.74 14.79 11.48
N ILE A 109 1.49 14.11 12.35
CA ILE A 109 1.69 14.54 13.75
C ILE A 109 2.99 15.35 13.82
N ILE A 110 2.87 16.60 14.29
CA ILE A 110 4.02 17.47 14.55
C ILE A 110 4.39 17.33 16.03
N ILE A 111 5.57 16.78 16.30
CA ILE A 111 6.09 16.68 17.67
C ILE A 111 6.76 18.02 18.01
N PRO A 112 6.29 18.74 19.04
CA PRO A 112 6.94 19.98 19.46
C PRO A 112 8.34 19.67 19.99
N CYS A 113 9.27 20.58 19.71
CA CYS A 113 10.64 20.56 20.21
C CYS A 113 10.74 21.08 21.65
#